data_AF-A0A7X6SHT4-F1
#
_entry.id   AF-A0A7X6SHT4-F1
#
_cell.length_a   1.000
_cell.length_b   1.000
_cell.length_c   1.000
_cell.angle_alpha   90.00
_cell.angle_beta   90.00
_cell.angle_gamma   90.00
#
_symmetry.space_group_name_H-M   'P 1'
#
loop_
_entity.id
_entity.type
_entity.pdbx_description
1 polymer ?
#
loop_
_entity_poly.entity_id
_entity_poly.type
_entity_poly.pdbx_seq_one_letter_code
_entity_poly.pdbx_strand_id
1 'polypeptide(L)'
;MLTYADKTYSATLQLCSLYDSGDALFHGIAYDSDGNEVGYLEGDFVGLTDVPNGEARIDFGAKATLQSTDEFVAMGSPGGANALGDFTATELILAAGTWQSDGAQLPPATLRVTCP
;
A
#
# COMPACT_ATOMS: atom_id res chain seq x y z
N MET A 1 3.32 -6.90 1.68
CA MET A 1 4.00 -6.46 2.91
C MET A 1 4.14 -4.96 2.85
N LEU A 2 3.63 -4.25 3.87
CA LEU A 2 3.78 -2.81 4.03
C LEU A 2 4.59 -2.56 5.30
N THR A 3 5.67 -1.80 5.18
CA THR A 3 6.55 -1.44 6.30
C THR A 3 6.49 0.06 6.51
N TYR A 4 6.23 0.47 7.74
CA TYR A 4 6.10 1.86 8.12
C TYR A 4 6.89 2.11 9.41
N ALA A 5 7.87 3.02 9.35
CA ALA A 5 8.86 3.16 10.40
C ALA A 5 9.48 1.80 10.80
N ASP A 6 9.27 1.36 12.04
CA ASP A 6 9.72 0.07 12.60
C ASP A 6 8.63 -1.01 12.63
N LYS A 7 7.44 -0.74 12.10
CA LYS A 7 6.31 -1.68 12.07
C LYS A 7 6.15 -2.32 10.70
N THR A 8 5.88 -3.62 10.70
CA THR A 8 5.64 -4.41 9.49
C THR A 8 4.25 -5.01 9.52
N TYR A 9 3.54 -4.87 8.41
CA TYR A 9 2.25 -5.47 8.17
C TYR A 9 2.31 -6.42 6.98
N SER A 10 1.63 -7.55 7.08
CA SER A 10 1.43 -8.49 5.99
C SER A 10 -0.03 -8.48 5.55
N ALA A 11 -0.33 -9.04 4.38
CA ALA A 11 -1.70 -9.17 3.93
C ALA A 11 -1.90 -10.44 3.10
N THR A 12 -3.08 -11.04 3.24
CA THR A 12 -3.56 -12.10 2.35
C THR A 12 -4.42 -11.44 1.28
N LEU A 13 -3.85 -11.29 0.08
CA LEU A 13 -4.51 -10.59 -1.03
C LEU A 13 -5.67 -11.43 -1.57
N GLN A 14 -6.85 -10.80 -1.63
CA GLN A 14 -8.04 -11.37 -2.25
C GLN A 14 -8.15 -10.96 -3.72
N LEU A 15 -7.59 -9.80 -4.06
CA LEU A 15 -7.40 -9.32 -5.42
C LEU A 15 -5.98 -8.76 -5.52
N CYS A 16 -5.33 -9.04 -6.64
CA CYS A 16 -4.00 -8.54 -6.97
C CYS A 16 -3.89 -8.49 -8.50
N SER A 17 -3.67 -7.31 -9.06
CA SER A 17 -3.54 -7.11 -10.49
C SER A 17 -2.46 -6.07 -10.75
N LEU A 18 -1.37 -6.50 -11.39
CA LEU A 18 -0.31 -5.64 -11.91
C LEU A 18 -0.45 -5.64 -13.42
N TYR A 19 -0.75 -4.48 -13.98
CA TYR A 19 -0.97 -4.32 -15.41
C TYR A 19 0.29 -3.78 -16.07
N ASP A 20 0.64 -4.33 -17.24
CA ASP A 20 1.77 -3.84 -18.04
C ASP A 20 1.63 -2.35 -18.43
N SER A 21 0.42 -1.78 -18.35
CA SER A 21 0.16 -0.34 -18.49
C SER A 21 0.82 0.52 -17.42
N GLY A 22 1.32 -0.08 -16.33
CA GLY A 22 1.84 0.66 -15.18
C GLY A 22 0.78 0.93 -14.11
N ASP A 23 -0.28 0.13 -14.08
CA ASP A 23 -1.33 0.21 -13.07
C ASP A 23 -1.20 -0.98 -12.10
N ALA A 24 -1.50 -0.76 -10.83
CA ALA A 24 -1.55 -1.82 -9.83
C ALA A 24 -2.76 -1.63 -8.93
N LEU A 25 -3.60 -2.67 -8.84
CA LEU A 25 -4.74 -2.72 -7.93
C LEU A 25 -4.63 -3.99 -7.08
N PHE A 26 -4.68 -3.85 -5.78
CA PHE A 26 -4.66 -4.99 -4.87
C PHE A 26 -5.39 -4.67 -3.57
N HIS A 27 -5.97 -5.70 -2.96
CA HIS A 27 -6.58 -5.56 -1.64
C HIS A 27 -6.70 -6.91 -0.92
N GLY A 28 -6.83 -6.87 0.40
CA GLY A 28 -6.98 -8.08 1.19
C GLY A 28 -6.88 -7.86 2.69
N ILE A 29 -7.02 -8.94 3.46
CA ILE A 29 -6.99 -8.89 4.93
C ILE A 29 -5.56 -8.60 5.39
N ALA A 30 -5.38 -7.62 6.27
CA ALA A 30 -4.10 -7.20 6.81
C ALA A 30 -3.83 -7.77 8.20
N TYR A 31 -2.57 -8.10 8.46
CA TYR A 31 -2.10 -8.68 9.73
C TYR A 31 -0.89 -7.92 10.26
N ASP A 32 -0.78 -7.84 11.60
CA ASP A 32 0.44 -7.37 12.27
C ASP A 32 1.58 -8.41 12.24
N SER A 33 2.69 -8.10 12.90
CA SER A 33 3.86 -8.98 13.00
C SER A 33 3.61 -10.26 13.80
N ASP A 34 2.59 -10.26 14.66
CA ASP A 34 2.21 -11.40 15.49
C ASP A 34 1.19 -12.30 14.78
N GLY A 35 0.71 -11.89 13.59
CA GLY A 35 -0.26 -12.60 12.79
C GLY A 35 -1.72 -12.34 13.18
N ASN A 36 -1.99 -11.30 13.98
CA ASN A 36 -3.37 -10.90 14.29
C ASN A 36 -3.94 -10.11 13.12
N GLU A 37 -5.19 -10.40 12.76
CA GLU A 37 -5.94 -9.57 11.81
C GLU A 37 -6.13 -8.17 12.41
N VAL A 38 -5.61 -7.15 11.74
CA VAL A 38 -5.71 -5.76 12.20
C VAL A 38 -6.68 -4.93 11.37
N GLY A 39 -7.00 -5.36 10.14
CA GLY A 39 -7.85 -4.58 9.26
C GLY A 39 -7.78 -5.05 7.82
N TYR A 40 -7.93 -4.09 6.90
CA TYR A 40 -8.00 -4.37 5.48
C TYR A 40 -7.00 -3.49 4.71
N LEU A 41 -6.15 -4.13 3.90
CA LEU A 41 -5.19 -3.48 2.99
C LEU A 41 -5.89 -3.19 1.66
N GLU A 42 -5.68 -1.99 1.15
CA GLU A 42 -6.04 -1.56 -0.20
C GLU A 42 -4.86 -0.84 -0.84
N GLY A 43 -4.71 -0.98 -2.15
CA GLY A 43 -3.77 -0.18 -2.90
C GLY A 43 -4.18 -0.01 -4.34
N ASP A 44 -4.02 1.21 -4.83
CA ASP A 44 -4.31 1.65 -6.18
C ASP A 44 -3.17 2.57 -6.63
N PHE A 45 -2.43 2.12 -7.63
CA PHE A 45 -1.34 2.86 -8.23
C PHE A 45 -1.50 2.95 -9.74
N VAL A 46 -1.06 4.08 -10.29
CA VAL A 46 -1.06 4.38 -11.71
C VAL A 46 0.25 5.05 -12.10
N GLY A 47 0.60 5.00 -13.38
CA GLY A 47 1.82 5.65 -13.89
C GLY A 47 3.10 5.03 -13.31
N LEU A 48 3.08 3.75 -12.93
CA LEU A 48 4.25 3.08 -12.37
C LEU A 48 5.42 3.02 -13.37
N THR A 49 5.17 3.20 -14.66
CA THR A 49 6.19 3.18 -15.72
C THR A 49 6.75 4.58 -16.05
N ASP A 50 6.18 5.66 -15.50
CA ASP A 50 6.60 7.04 -15.76
C ASP A 50 6.73 7.87 -14.47
N VAL A 51 5.61 8.28 -13.88
CA VAL A 51 5.52 9.06 -12.64
C VAL A 51 4.63 8.27 -11.68
N PRO A 52 5.21 7.39 -10.85
CA PRO A 52 4.46 6.57 -9.92
C PRO A 52 3.58 7.40 -8.99
N ASN A 53 2.26 7.22 -9.11
CA ASN A 53 1.24 7.87 -8.31
C ASN A 53 0.30 6.83 -7.72
N GLY A 54 -0.38 7.19 -6.63
CA GLY A 54 -1.31 6.30 -5.94
C GLY A 54 -1.01 6.15 -4.46
N GLU A 55 -1.72 5.22 -3.85
CA GLU A 55 -1.74 4.99 -2.42
C GLU A 55 -1.84 3.50 -2.11
N ALA A 56 -1.22 3.07 -1.01
CA ALA A 56 -1.59 1.86 -0.30
C ALA A 56 -1.91 2.19 1.15
N ARG A 57 -2.99 1.62 1.68
CA ARG A 57 -3.56 1.93 2.99
C ARG A 57 -4.02 0.67 3.69
N ILE A 58 -3.82 0.63 5.00
CA ILE A 58 -4.49 -0.33 5.89
C ILE A 58 -5.42 0.47 6.79
N ASP A 59 -6.72 0.22 6.67
CA ASP A 59 -7.74 0.73 7.58
C ASP A 59 -7.92 -0.27 8.73
N PHE A 60 -7.55 0.12 9.96
CA PHE A 60 -7.63 -0.78 11.11
C PHE A 60 -9.08 -0.99 11.54
N GLY A 61 -9.44 -2.24 11.81
CA GLY A 61 -10.80 -2.66 12.12
C GLY A 61 -11.70 -2.86 10.90
N ALA A 62 -11.31 -2.40 9.71
CA ALA A 62 -12.04 -2.64 8.47
C ALA A 62 -12.14 -4.14 8.16
N LYS A 63 -13.26 -4.55 7.55
CA LYS A 63 -13.57 -5.95 7.23
C LYS A 63 -13.73 -6.22 5.74
N ALA A 64 -13.70 -5.18 4.91
CA ALA A 64 -13.82 -5.28 3.46
C ALA A 64 -13.19 -4.07 2.79
N THR A 65 -13.02 -4.18 1.47
CA THR A 65 -12.53 -3.09 0.61
C THR A 65 -13.46 -1.86 0.68
N LEU A 66 -12.89 -0.66 0.54
CA LEU A 66 -13.52 0.65 0.59
C LEU A 66 -14.12 1.03 1.95
N GLN A 67 -13.79 0.30 3.02
CA GLN A 67 -14.20 0.65 4.37
C GLN A 67 -13.13 1.52 5.04
N SER A 68 -13.38 2.83 5.15
CA SER A 68 -12.49 3.71 5.90
C SER A 68 -12.81 3.69 7.39
N THR A 69 -11.76 3.76 8.21
CA THR A 69 -11.87 4.02 9.66
C THR A 69 -11.07 5.25 10.05
N ASP A 70 -11.20 5.69 11.31
CA ASP A 70 -10.43 6.83 11.85
C ASP A 70 -8.97 6.44 12.15
N GLU A 71 -8.65 5.13 12.16
CA GLU A 71 -7.33 4.61 12.50
C GLU A 71 -6.74 3.86 11.30
N PHE A 72 -5.72 4.44 10.68
CA PHE A 72 -5.13 3.88 9.49
C PHE A 72 -3.62 4.09 9.43
N VAL A 73 -2.95 3.28 8.63
CA VAL A 73 -1.60 3.54 8.12
C VAL A 73 -1.66 3.58 6.61
N ALA A 74 -0.90 4.48 6.00
CA ALA A 74 -0.94 4.61 4.56
C ALA A 74 0.40 5.12 4.01
N MET A 75 0.63 4.85 2.73
CA MET A 75 1.75 5.34 1.95
C MET A 75 1.28 5.81 0.59
N GLY A 76 1.89 6.85 0.05
CA GLY A 76 1.50 7.38 -1.25
C GLY A 76 2.05 8.78 -1.50
N SER A 77 1.39 9.51 -2.39
CA SER A 77 1.81 10.82 -2.87
C SER A 77 0.63 11.80 -2.93
N PRO A 78 0.69 12.96 -2.25
CA PRO A 78 -0.13 14.12 -2.56
C PRO A 78 0.71 15.14 -3.38
N GLY A 79 1.75 14.66 -4.08
CA GLY A 79 2.74 15.49 -4.79
C GLY A 79 4.21 15.09 -4.63
N GLY A 80 4.54 13.92 -4.09
CA GLY A 80 5.91 13.42 -3.93
C GLY A 80 6.07 12.05 -4.60
N ALA A 81 7.00 11.92 -5.54
CA ALA A 81 7.14 10.70 -6.34
C ALA A 81 7.33 9.46 -5.45
N ASN A 82 6.47 8.45 -5.63
CA ASN A 82 6.79 7.12 -5.13
C ASN A 82 8.07 6.69 -5.86
N ALA A 83 9.08 6.27 -5.12
CA ALA A 83 10.29 5.71 -5.71
C ALA A 83 10.00 4.26 -6.07
N LEU A 84 9.98 3.97 -7.37
CA LEU A 84 9.86 2.61 -7.87
C LEU A 84 11.18 1.87 -7.64
N GLY A 85 11.10 0.80 -6.85
CA GLY A 85 12.19 -0.15 -6.71
C GLY A 85 12.17 -1.20 -7.82
N ASP A 86 11.00 -1.83 -8.03
CA ASP A 86 10.79 -2.86 -9.05
C ASP A 86 9.31 -2.91 -9.49
N PHE A 87 9.06 -3.25 -10.75
CA PHE A 87 7.72 -3.48 -11.30
C PHE A 87 7.76 -4.50 -12.43
N THR A 88 7.03 -5.60 -12.21
CA THR A 88 6.81 -6.68 -13.18
C THR A 88 5.35 -7.11 -13.12
N ALA A 89 4.95 -8.04 -14.00
CA ALA A 89 3.61 -8.63 -13.95
C ALA A 89 3.29 -9.38 -12.63
N THR A 90 4.30 -9.70 -11.81
CA THR A 90 4.13 -10.48 -10.58
C THR A 90 4.67 -9.78 -9.33
N GLU A 91 5.44 -8.70 -9.46
CA GLU A 91 6.07 -8.03 -8.33
C GLU A 91 6.01 -6.51 -8.47
N LEU A 92 5.69 -5.84 -7.36
CA LEU A 92 5.75 -4.40 -7.20
C LEU A 92 6.51 -4.09 -5.91
N ILE A 93 7.56 -3.27 -6.02
CA ILE A 93 8.30 -2.72 -4.89
C ILE A 93 8.30 -1.19 -4.99
N LEU A 94 7.71 -0.53 -4.00
CA LEU A 94 7.62 0.92 -3.91
C LEU A 94 8.16 1.40 -2.57
N ALA A 95 8.82 2.56 -2.59
CA ALA A 95 9.10 3.32 -1.39
C ALA A 95 8.45 4.71 -1.50
N ALA A 96 7.75 5.13 -0.46
CA ALA A 96 7.23 6.48 -0.34
C ALA A 96 8.02 7.24 0.73
N GLY A 97 8.27 8.53 0.45
CA GLY A 97 8.78 9.47 1.45
C GLY A 97 7.72 9.81 2.51
N THR A 98 8.01 10.81 3.34
CA THR A 98 6.97 11.32 4.26
C THR A 98 5.79 11.87 3.47
N TRP A 99 4.59 11.57 3.94
CA TRP A 99 3.35 11.94 3.28
C TRP A 99 2.46 12.73 4.27
N GLN A 100 1.79 13.79 3.83
CA GLN A 100 0.76 14.46 4.61
C GLN A 100 -0.65 14.05 4.15
N SER A 101 -1.47 13.53 5.08
CA SER A 101 -2.88 13.23 4.89
C SER A 101 -3.69 13.81 6.04
N ASP A 102 -4.78 14.54 5.75
CA ASP A 102 -5.66 15.18 6.75
C ASP A 102 -4.93 16.01 7.83
N GLY A 103 -3.82 16.65 7.46
CA GLY A 103 -3.01 17.46 8.39
C GLY A 103 -2.02 16.65 9.24
N ALA A 104 -2.06 15.32 9.19
CA ALA A 104 -1.09 14.44 9.83
C ALA A 104 0.07 14.10 8.89
N GLN A 105 1.31 14.14 9.40
CA GLN A 105 2.48 13.69 8.65
C GLN A 105 2.74 12.20 8.95
N LEU A 106 2.58 11.38 7.93
CA LEU A 106 2.90 9.97 7.90
C LEU A 106 4.40 9.78 7.55
N PRO A 107 5.15 9.01 8.35
CA PRO A 107 6.49 8.54 8.02
C PRO A 107 6.68 7.91 6.65
N PRO A 108 7.96 7.77 6.21
CA PRO A 108 8.30 6.97 5.05
C PRO A 108 7.86 5.51 5.21
N ALA A 109 7.57 4.88 4.08
CA ALA A 109 7.10 3.51 4.03
C ALA A 109 7.65 2.77 2.81
N THR A 110 7.72 1.44 2.94
CA THR A 110 8.05 0.54 1.83
C THR A 110 6.93 -0.47 1.65
N LEU A 111 6.47 -0.64 0.42
CA LEU A 111 5.52 -1.65 0.00
C LEU A 111 6.19 -2.66 -0.90
N ARG A 112 5.92 -3.94 -0.62
CA ARG A 112 6.21 -5.06 -1.51
C ARG A 112 4.95 -5.87 -1.73
N VAL A 113 4.52 -5.98 -2.97
CA VAL A 113 3.39 -6.80 -3.39
C VAL A 113 3.90 -7.86 -4.35
N THR A 114 3.42 -9.08 -4.16
CA THR A 114 3.64 -10.18 -5.09
C THR A 114 2.28 -10.73 -5.49
N CYS A 115 1.94 -10.64 -6.77
CA CYS A 115 0.73 -11.23 -7.32
C CYS A 115 1.04 -12.61 -7.90
N PRO A 116 0.13 -13.59 -7.73
CA PRO A 116 0.25 -14.92 -8.34
C PRO A 116 0.02 -14.90 -9.85
#